data_AF-A0A9W6ADN7-F1
#
_entry.id   AF-A0A9W6ADN7-F1
#
_cell.length_a   1.000
_cell.length_b   1.000
_cell.length_c   1.000
_cell.angle_alpha   90.00
_cell.angle_beta   90.00
_cell.angle_gamma   90.00
#
_symmetry.space_group_name_H-M   'P 1'
#
loop_
_entity.id
_entity.type
_entity.pdbx_description
1 polymer ?
#
loop_
_entity_poly.entity_id
_entity_poly.type
_entity_poly.pdbx_seq_one_letter_code
_entity_poly.pdbx_strand_id
1 'polypeptide(L)'
;LRGGGLKVKSRSRLPSESAYPPITITNVLPAQATQPGMSSSPPTPEDTSICSIKASRLKIAGLRDANVQAYCDCCQSQVANESWKNEFRKACDVALGDGLDLDQIDELSDPVYFNNRGVKWGIARRFVKDIKY
;
A
#
# COMPACT_ATOMS: atom_id res chain seq x y z
N LEU A 1 65.75 -13.09 25.64
CA LEU A 1 65.15 -13.21 24.29
C LEU A 1 64.56 -11.86 23.89
N ARG A 2 65.11 -11.26 22.81
CA ARG A 2 64.52 -10.28 21.85
C ARG A 2 63.96 -8.97 22.46
N GLY A 3 64.55 -7.80 22.22
CA GLY A 3 64.58 -7.08 20.93
C GLY A 3 63.36 -6.15 20.88
N GLY A 4 63.47 -4.82 20.95
CA GLY A 4 64.21 -3.95 20.05
C GLY A 4 63.28 -3.51 18.89
N GLY A 5 63.02 -2.21 18.78
CA GLY A 5 62.53 -1.61 17.52
C GLY A 5 61.18 -0.89 17.58
N LEU A 6 61.23 0.42 17.79
CA LEU A 6 60.22 1.37 17.33
C LEU A 6 60.10 1.28 15.80
N LYS A 7 58.87 1.20 15.28
CA LYS A 7 58.60 1.44 13.86
C LYS A 7 57.27 2.18 13.70
N VAL A 8 57.39 3.49 13.50
CA VAL A 8 56.35 4.36 12.96
C VAL A 8 56.10 3.93 11.51
N LYS A 9 54.85 3.70 11.11
CA LYS A 9 54.51 3.67 9.68
C LYS A 9 53.21 4.40 9.39
N SER A 10 53.31 5.12 8.30
CA SER A 10 52.54 6.29 7.89
C SER A 10 51.08 6.03 7.55
N ARG A 11 50.35 7.13 7.70
CA ARG A 11 48.98 7.47 7.34
C ARG A 11 48.67 7.19 5.85
N SER A 12 47.47 6.68 5.59
CA SER A 12 46.68 7.05 4.40
C SER A 12 45.20 7.02 4.75
N ARG A 13 44.64 8.19 5.10
CA ARG A 13 43.20 8.46 4.94
C ARG A 13 42.96 8.51 3.44
N LEU A 14 41.97 7.76 2.95
CA LEU A 14 41.39 7.98 1.63
C LEU A 14 40.42 9.17 1.75
N PRO A 15 40.64 10.30 1.05
CA PRO A 15 39.56 11.23 0.78
C PRO A 15 38.81 10.70 -0.44
N SER A 16 37.65 10.08 -0.22
CA SER A 16 36.65 9.97 -1.28
C SER A 16 35.98 11.33 -1.39
N GLU A 17 36.65 12.26 -2.08
CA GLU A 17 36.00 13.48 -2.56
C GLU A 17 34.90 13.07 -3.53
N SER A 18 33.66 13.25 -3.08
CA SER A 18 32.46 13.20 -3.88
C SER A 18 32.53 14.33 -4.93
N ALA A 19 33.16 14.06 -6.07
CA ALA A 19 33.24 14.95 -7.22
C ALA A 19 31.93 14.93 -8.01
N TYR A 20 30.83 15.39 -7.40
CA TYR A 20 29.60 15.67 -8.14
C TYR A 20 29.54 17.16 -8.45
N PRO A 21 29.30 17.54 -9.72
CA PRO A 21 29.03 18.94 -10.05
C PRO A 21 27.74 19.39 -9.34
N PRO A 22 27.64 20.67 -8.93
CA PRO A 22 26.44 21.20 -8.31
C PRO A 22 25.23 21.08 -9.25
N ILE A 23 24.11 20.61 -8.72
CA ILE A 23 22.86 20.43 -9.46
C ILE A 23 22.00 21.69 -9.27
N THR A 24 21.59 22.33 -10.37
CA THR A 24 20.65 23.46 -10.37
C THR A 24 19.23 22.93 -10.56
N ILE A 25 18.36 23.13 -9.56
CA ILE A 25 16.92 22.81 -9.65
C ILE A 25 16.14 24.11 -9.90
N THR A 26 15.54 24.24 -11.08
CA THR A 26 14.67 25.37 -11.42
C THR A 26 13.21 24.95 -11.30
N ASN A 27 12.53 25.47 -10.26
CA ASN A 27 11.08 25.32 -10.14
C ASN A 27 10.40 26.27 -11.13
N VAL A 28 9.69 25.73 -12.12
CA VAL A 28 8.82 26.50 -13.01
C VAL A 28 7.36 26.28 -12.62
N LEU A 29 6.60 27.37 -12.48
CA LEU A 29 5.16 27.32 -12.23
C LEU A 29 4.42 27.20 -13.58
N PRO A 30 3.46 26.26 -13.74
CA PRO A 30 2.62 26.22 -14.93
C PRO A 30 1.74 27.48 -15.03
N ALA A 31 1.72 28.11 -16.20
CA ALA A 31 0.80 29.20 -16.48
C ALA A 31 -0.65 28.69 -16.46
N GLN A 32 -1.49 29.28 -15.59
CA GLN A 32 -2.92 29.02 -15.59
C GLN A 32 -3.54 29.58 -16.88
N ALA A 33 -4.03 28.68 -17.73
CA ALA A 33 -4.80 29.07 -18.91
C ALA A 33 -6.21 29.51 -18.49
N THR A 34 -6.49 30.80 -18.67
CA THR A 34 -7.84 31.38 -18.63
C THR A 34 -8.75 30.65 -19.61
N GLN A 35 -9.89 30.12 -19.15
CA GLN A 35 -10.95 29.61 -20.02
C GLN A 35 -12.18 30.52 -19.91
N PRO A 36 -12.66 31.14 -21.01
CA PRO A 36 -13.88 31.94 -21.01
C PRO A 36 -15.13 31.08 -21.32
N GLY A 37 -16.14 31.20 -20.47
CA GLY A 37 -17.52 31.57 -20.83
C GLY A 37 -18.42 30.62 -21.65
N MET A 38 -19.48 30.17 -20.96
CA MET A 38 -20.89 30.07 -21.41
C MET A 38 -21.33 28.95 -22.38
N SER A 39 -22.26 28.10 -21.90
CA SER A 39 -23.59 27.96 -22.53
C SER A 39 -24.55 27.22 -21.59
N SER A 40 -25.77 27.74 -21.44
CA SER A 40 -26.84 27.24 -20.57
C SER A 40 -28.04 26.88 -21.42
N SER A 41 -28.60 25.65 -21.27
CA SER A 41 -30.00 25.22 -21.52
C SER A 41 -30.11 23.66 -21.48
N PRO A 42 -31.31 23.05 -21.35
CA PRO A 42 -32.10 22.77 -20.13
C PRO A 42 -32.14 21.25 -19.78
N PRO A 43 -32.74 20.83 -18.63
CA PRO A 43 -32.73 19.42 -18.20
C PRO A 43 -33.83 18.59 -18.87
N THR A 44 -33.46 17.45 -19.45
CA THR A 44 -34.38 16.36 -19.83
C THR A 44 -34.55 15.36 -18.68
N PRO A 45 -35.74 14.78 -18.47
CA PRO A 45 -36.04 13.98 -17.28
C PRO A 45 -35.45 12.57 -17.37
N GLU A 46 -34.66 12.27 -16.34
CA GLU A 46 -34.29 11.00 -15.72
C GLU A 46 -34.79 9.69 -16.38
N ASP A 47 -33.90 9.05 -17.15
CA ASP A 47 -33.92 7.60 -17.34
C ASP A 47 -32.86 6.97 -16.43
N THR A 48 -33.35 6.22 -15.46
CA THR A 48 -32.75 5.02 -14.85
C THR A 48 -31.21 4.97 -14.82
N SER A 49 -30.59 5.68 -13.87
CA SER A 49 -29.31 5.21 -13.33
C SER A 49 -29.14 5.64 -11.88
N ILE A 50 -29.81 4.91 -10.98
CA ILE A 50 -29.20 4.65 -9.68
C ILE A 50 -28.05 3.65 -9.94
N CYS A 51 -27.05 4.08 -10.72
CA CYS A 51 -25.71 3.55 -10.57
C CYS A 51 -25.20 4.20 -9.28
N SER A 52 -25.65 3.61 -8.16
CA SER A 52 -25.11 3.87 -6.83
C SER A 52 -23.62 4.06 -7.01
N ILE A 53 -23.16 5.24 -6.62
CA ILE A 53 -21.78 5.72 -6.60
C ILE A 53 -20.93 4.57 -6.07
N LYS A 54 -20.46 3.69 -6.97
CA LYS A 54 -19.73 2.50 -6.57
C LYS A 54 -18.47 3.07 -5.97
N ALA A 55 -18.32 2.82 -4.66
CA ALA A 55 -17.11 3.05 -3.90
C ALA A 55 -15.93 2.87 -4.85
N SER A 56 -15.17 3.95 -5.03
CA SER A 56 -14.07 4.06 -5.98
C SER A 56 -13.30 2.74 -5.95
N ARG A 57 -13.49 1.86 -6.95
CA ARG A 57 -12.84 0.54 -6.98
C ARG A 57 -11.38 0.76 -6.64
N LEU A 58 -10.84 0.01 -5.69
CA LEU A 58 -9.44 0.11 -5.33
C LEU A 58 -8.69 -0.09 -6.65
N LYS A 59 -8.03 0.96 -7.15
CA LYS A 59 -7.30 0.94 -8.42
C LYS A 59 -5.98 0.19 -8.21
N ILE A 60 -6.07 -1.05 -7.76
CA ILE A 60 -4.94 -1.92 -7.54
C ILE A 60 -4.57 -2.50 -8.90
N ALA A 61 -3.43 -2.08 -9.41
CA ALA A 61 -2.88 -2.67 -10.63
C ALA A 61 -2.50 -4.14 -10.36
N GLY A 62 -2.50 -4.97 -11.40
CA GLY A 62 -2.07 -6.36 -11.32
C GLY A 62 -3.19 -7.39 -11.11
N LEU A 63 -2.79 -8.63 -10.85
CA LEU A 63 -3.69 -9.77 -10.70
C LEU A 63 -4.36 -9.76 -9.32
N ARG A 64 -5.64 -10.13 -9.26
CA ARG A 64 -6.47 -10.03 -8.05
C ARG A 64 -5.96 -10.92 -6.92
N ASP A 65 -5.68 -12.17 -7.23
CA ASP A 65 -5.09 -13.16 -6.33
C ASP A 65 -3.71 -12.73 -5.83
N ALA A 66 -2.85 -12.23 -6.72
CA ALA A 66 -1.54 -11.70 -6.34
C ALA A 66 -1.64 -10.50 -5.39
N ASN A 67 -2.64 -9.63 -5.60
CA ASN A 67 -2.88 -8.48 -4.75
C ASN A 67 -3.39 -8.89 -3.36
N VAL A 68 -4.25 -9.90 -3.27
CA VAL A 68 -4.69 -10.49 -1.99
C VAL A 68 -3.50 -11.11 -1.26
N GLN A 69 -2.65 -11.84 -1.96
CA GLN A 69 -1.43 -12.42 -1.38
C GLN A 69 -0.49 -11.34 -0.83
N ALA A 70 -0.22 -10.28 -1.60
CA ALA A 70 0.65 -9.19 -1.16
C ALA A 70 0.06 -8.44 0.06
N TYR A 71 -1.25 -8.23 0.10
CA TYR A 71 -1.93 -7.65 1.26
C TYR A 71 -1.75 -8.52 2.50
N CYS A 72 -1.92 -9.83 2.34
CA CYS A 72 -1.72 -10.82 3.38
C CYS A 72 -0.31 -10.82 3.96
N ASP A 73 0.70 -10.75 3.10
CA ASP A 73 2.10 -10.66 3.51
C ASP A 73 2.38 -9.35 4.25
N CYS A 74 1.75 -8.26 3.83
CA CYS A 74 1.81 -6.96 4.52
C CYS A 74 1.18 -7.03 5.92
N CYS A 75 0.00 -7.62 6.08
CA CYS A 75 -0.64 -7.80 7.38
C CYS A 75 0.23 -8.62 8.34
N GLN A 76 0.85 -9.70 7.86
CA GLN A 76 1.73 -10.53 8.69
C GLN A 76 3.03 -9.82 9.08
N SER A 77 3.58 -8.98 8.19
CA SER A 77 4.80 -8.19 8.45
C SER A 77 4.60 -7.14 9.55
N GLN A 78 3.37 -6.69 9.78
CA GLN A 78 3.02 -5.71 10.82
C GLN A 78 2.78 -6.34 12.20
N VAL A 79 2.88 -7.67 12.32
CA VAL A 79 2.51 -8.42 13.54
C VAL A 79 3.71 -9.20 14.04
N ALA A 80 4.13 -8.98 15.29
CA ALA A 80 5.22 -9.75 15.90
C ALA A 80 4.73 -11.06 16.55
N ASN A 81 3.45 -11.14 16.91
CA ASN A 81 2.88 -12.31 17.59
C ASN A 81 2.57 -13.43 16.59
N GLU A 82 3.24 -14.58 16.73
CA GLU A 82 3.06 -15.74 15.84
C GLU A 82 1.62 -16.28 15.84
N SER A 83 0.93 -16.26 16.99
CA SER A 83 -0.47 -16.68 17.03
C SER A 83 -1.37 -15.73 16.24
N TRP A 84 -1.06 -14.43 16.19
CA TRP A 84 -1.82 -13.47 15.39
C TRP A 84 -1.47 -13.56 13.91
N LYS A 85 -0.20 -13.83 13.55
CA LYS A 85 0.18 -14.12 12.16
C LYS A 85 -0.57 -15.32 11.60
N ASN A 86 -0.72 -16.38 12.39
CA ASN A 86 -1.51 -17.55 12.00
C ASN A 86 -2.98 -17.22 11.75
N GLU A 87 -3.57 -16.31 12.52
CA GLU A 87 -4.95 -15.83 12.28
C GLU A 87 -5.06 -15.00 11.00
N PHE A 88 -4.06 -14.15 10.71
CA PHE A 88 -4.00 -13.42 9.44
C PHE A 88 -3.85 -14.36 8.26
N ARG A 89 -2.96 -15.36 8.36
CA ARG A 89 -2.82 -16.40 7.35
C ARG A 89 -4.13 -17.14 7.12
N LYS A 90 -4.86 -17.47 8.18
CA LYS A 90 -6.18 -18.09 8.06
C LYS A 90 -7.20 -17.20 7.33
N ALA A 91 -7.22 -15.90 7.61
CA ALA A 91 -8.07 -14.95 6.89
C ALA A 91 -7.71 -14.89 5.39
N CYS A 92 -6.42 -14.99 5.07
CA CYS A 92 -5.90 -15.05 3.70
C CYS A 92 -6.31 -16.32 2.98
N ASP A 93 -6.16 -17.48 3.63
CA ASP A 93 -6.56 -18.77 3.09
C ASP A 93 -8.07 -18.78 2.80
N VAL A 94 -8.87 -18.16 3.68
CA VAL A 94 -10.31 -17.95 3.46
C VAL A 94 -10.57 -17.06 2.24
N ALA A 95 -9.94 -15.88 2.16
CA ALA A 95 -10.14 -14.95 1.05
C ALA A 95 -9.78 -15.59 -0.30
N LEU A 96 -8.61 -16.23 -0.40
CA LEU A 96 -8.17 -16.90 -1.63
C LEU A 96 -9.03 -18.13 -1.95
N GLY A 97 -9.38 -18.92 -0.94
CA GLY A 97 -10.19 -20.13 -1.11
C GLY A 97 -11.61 -19.85 -1.59
N ASP A 98 -12.20 -18.75 -1.13
CA ASP A 98 -13.53 -18.28 -1.57
C ASP A 98 -13.47 -17.38 -2.82
N GLY A 99 -12.27 -17.09 -3.34
CA GLY A 99 -12.06 -16.26 -4.53
C GLY A 99 -12.37 -14.78 -4.33
N LEU A 100 -12.24 -14.28 -3.10
CA LEU A 100 -12.47 -12.87 -2.76
C LEU A 100 -11.27 -12.01 -3.15
N ASP A 101 -11.51 -10.97 -3.94
CA ASP A 101 -10.50 -9.93 -4.20
C ASP A 101 -10.58 -8.78 -3.17
N LEU A 102 -9.55 -7.91 -3.14
CA LEU A 102 -9.50 -6.81 -2.18
C LEU A 102 -10.67 -5.82 -2.33
N ASP A 103 -11.23 -5.65 -3.54
CA ASP A 103 -12.40 -4.79 -3.75
C ASP A 103 -13.62 -5.39 -3.07
N GLN A 104 -13.83 -6.71 -3.21
CA GLN A 104 -14.94 -7.43 -2.60
C GLN A 104 -14.84 -7.48 -1.07
N ILE A 105 -13.63 -7.62 -0.53
CA ILE A 105 -13.42 -7.63 0.93
C ILE A 105 -13.69 -6.23 1.51
N ASP A 106 -13.26 -5.16 0.83
CA ASP A 106 -13.58 -3.78 1.21
C ASP A 106 -15.07 -3.47 1.07
N GLU A 107 -15.71 -3.90 -0.03
CA GLU A 107 -17.15 -3.70 -0.27
C GLU A 107 -18.00 -4.40 0.78
N LEU A 108 -17.64 -5.64 1.15
CA LEU A 108 -18.33 -6.37 2.20
C LEU A 108 -18.10 -5.70 3.57
N SER A 109 -16.86 -5.25 3.84
CA SER A 109 -16.45 -4.61 5.11
C SER A 109 -16.94 -5.33 6.38
N ASP A 110 -17.24 -6.64 6.27
CA ASP A 110 -17.90 -7.41 7.32
C ASP A 110 -16.91 -8.36 8.00
N PRO A 111 -16.47 -8.04 9.24
CA PRO A 111 -15.60 -8.93 9.98
C PRO A 111 -16.31 -10.20 10.46
N VAL A 112 -17.65 -10.24 10.48
CA VAL A 112 -18.41 -11.43 10.88
C VAL A 112 -18.17 -12.56 9.89
N TYR A 113 -18.00 -12.27 8.60
CA TYR A 113 -17.69 -13.25 7.58
C TYR A 113 -16.45 -14.09 7.92
N PHE A 114 -15.33 -13.43 8.21
CA PHE A 114 -14.07 -14.10 8.56
C PHE A 114 -14.13 -14.74 9.95
N ASN A 115 -14.84 -14.11 10.88
CA ASN A 115 -15.02 -14.65 12.23
C ASN A 115 -15.80 -15.96 12.22
N ASN A 116 -16.85 -16.08 11.40
CA ASN A 116 -17.62 -17.30 11.23
C ASN A 116 -16.80 -18.45 10.62
N ARG A 117 -15.72 -18.12 9.90
CA ARG A 117 -14.74 -19.08 9.36
C ARG A 117 -13.60 -19.36 10.35
N GLY A 118 -13.73 -18.87 11.58
CA GLY A 118 -12.87 -19.16 12.71
C GLY A 118 -11.62 -18.31 12.77
N VAL A 119 -11.59 -17.14 12.12
CA VAL A 119 -10.59 -16.09 12.39
C VAL A 119 -10.99 -15.37 13.67
N LYS A 120 -10.04 -15.06 14.56
CA LYS A 120 -10.35 -14.26 15.76
C LYS A 120 -10.99 -12.91 15.39
N TRP A 121 -12.08 -12.54 16.08
CA TRP A 121 -12.83 -11.30 15.87
C TRP A 121 -11.95 -10.05 15.69
N GLY A 122 -10.96 -9.84 16.56
CA GLY A 122 -10.07 -8.68 16.47
C GLY A 122 -9.23 -8.64 15.20
N ILE A 123 -8.81 -9.82 14.71
CA ILE A 123 -8.04 -9.98 13.47
C ILE A 123 -8.96 -9.80 12.27
N ALA A 124 -10.14 -10.42 12.28
CA ALA A 124 -11.15 -10.23 11.23
C ALA A 124 -11.53 -8.74 11.06
N ARG A 125 -11.75 -8.03 12.17
CA ARG A 125 -12.01 -6.58 12.18
C ARG A 125 -10.87 -5.75 11.60
N ARG A 126 -9.63 -6.13 11.91
CA ARG A 126 -8.44 -5.45 11.38
C ARG A 126 -8.28 -5.73 9.88
N PHE A 127 -8.46 -6.99 9.47
CA PHE A 127 -8.31 -7.47 8.10
C PHE A 127 -9.26 -6.80 7.12
N VAL A 128 -10.51 -6.54 7.49
CA VAL A 128 -11.44 -5.80 6.60
C VAL A 128 -11.24 -4.29 6.66
N LYS A 129 -10.81 -3.76 7.81
CA LYS A 129 -10.71 -2.30 8.02
C LYS A 129 -9.44 -1.68 7.44
N ASP A 130 -8.35 -2.44 7.43
CA ASP A 130 -7.05 -1.98 6.95
C ASP A 130 -6.94 -2.05 5.41
N ILE A 131 -8.01 -2.43 4.71
CA ILE A 131 -8.11 -2.29 3.25
C ILE A 131 -8.43 -0.83 2.93
N LYS A 132 -7.50 0.07 3.24
CA LYS A 132 -7.56 1.47 2.81
C LYS A 132 -6.18 1.89 2.32
N TYR A 133 -6.16 2.38 1.09
CA TYR A 133 -5.00 3.00 0.47
C TYR A 133 -4.63 4.30 1.16
#